data_AF-A0A949UPW0-F1
#
_entry.id   AF-A0A949UPW0-F1
#
_cell.length_a   1.000
_cell.length_b   1.000
_cell.length_c   1.000
_cell.angle_alpha   90.00
_cell.angle_beta   90.00
_cell.angle_gamma   90.00
#
_symmetry.space_group_name_H-M   'P 1'
#
loop_
_entity.id
_entity.type
_entity.pdbx_description
1 polymer ?
#
loop_
_entity_poly.entity_id
_entity_poly.type
_entity_poly.pdbx_seq_one_letter_code
_entity_poly.pdbx_strand_id
1 'polypeptide(L)' 'MKKKVHTGSLGKYAAHEIYLNVSNLEKGVYQLKIVDENNIVKNTHFIKK' A
#
# COMPACT_ATOMS: atom_id res chain seq x y z
N MET A 1 12.31 -14.95 9.92
CA MET A 1 12.09 -13.54 10.32
C MET A 1 10.69 -13.11 9.86
N LYS A 2 9.82 -12.62 10.75
CA LYS A 2 8.47 -12.14 10.37
C LYS A 2 8.60 -10.89 9.50
N LYS A 3 8.09 -10.91 8.27
CA LYS A 3 7.97 -9.71 7.43
C LYS A 3 7.09 -8.70 8.18
N LYS A 4 7.63 -7.51 8.50
CA LYS A 4 6.80 -6.43 9.02
C LYS A 4 5.88 -5.97 7.89
N VAL A 5 4.60 -6.25 8.02
CA VAL A 5 3.58 -5.78 7.09
C VAL A 5 2.98 -4.52 7.70
N HIS A 6 3.03 -3.41 6.96
CA HIS A 6 2.29 -2.21 7.33
C HIS A 6 0.99 -2.18 6.54
N THR A 7 -0.13 -2.17 7.28
CA THR A 7 -1.48 -2.07 6.74
C THR A 7 -2.12 -0.78 7.22
N GLY A 8 -3.03 -0.25 6.40
CA GLY A 8 -3.87 0.89 6.74
C GLY A 8 -5.17 0.79 5.96
N SER A 9 -6.21 1.43 6.47
CA SER A 9 -7.54 1.45 5.85
C SER A 9 -7.87 2.87 5.38
N LEU A 10 -8.51 2.97 4.22
CA LEU A 10 -9.11 4.21 3.76
C LEU A 10 -10.52 4.32 4.34
N GLY A 11 -10.92 5.53 4.74
CA GLY A 11 -12.32 5.83 5.04
C GLY A 11 -13.21 5.78 3.79
N LYS A 12 -14.50 6.03 3.98
CA LYS A 12 -15.43 6.20 2.84
C LYS A 12 -15.13 7.53 2.15
N TYR A 13 -14.55 7.47 0.95
CA TYR A 13 -14.25 8.64 0.13
C TYR A 13 -15.03 8.56 -1.18
N ALA A 14 -15.57 9.70 -1.64
CA ALA A 14 -16.24 9.82 -2.94
C ALA A 14 -15.26 10.07 -4.10
N ALA A 15 -13.95 10.15 -3.81
CA ALA A 15 -12.91 10.38 -4.79
C ALA A 15 -12.41 9.07 -5.39
N HIS A 16 -12.17 9.08 -6.71
CA HIS A 16 -11.70 7.92 -7.47
C HIS A 16 -10.17 7.82 -7.51
N GLU A 17 -9.46 8.80 -6.93
CA GLU A 17 -8.00 8.86 -6.88
C GLU A 17 -7.50 8.71 -5.45
N ILE A 18 -6.50 7.84 -5.27
CA ILE A 18 -5.92 7.50 -3.97
C ILE A 18 -4.42 7.78 -4.03
N TYR A 19 -3.95 8.62 -3.10
CA TYR A 19 -2.53 8.90 -2.92
C TYR A 19 -2.02 8.23 -1.64
N LEU A 20 -0.90 7.51 -1.73
CA LEU A 20 -0.21 6.94 -0.59
C LEU A 20 1.10 7.69 -0.37
N ASN A 21 1.22 8.39 0.77
CA ASN A 21 2.48 9.03 1.15
C ASN A 21 3.46 7.99 1.69
N VAL A 22 4.61 7.85 1.01
CA VAL A 22 5.68 6.91 1.34
C VAL A 22 6.96 7.60 1.83
N SER A 23 6.89 8.87 2.24
CA SER A 23 8.05 9.68 2.65
C SER A 23 8.88 9.03 3.76
N ASN A 24 8.24 8.29 4.65
CA ASN A 24 8.88 7.66 5.82
C ASN A 24 9.43 6.25 5.57
N LEU A 25 9.25 5.69 4.37
CA LEU A 25 9.85 4.40 4.02
C LEU A 25 11.37 4.53 3.82
N GLU A 26 12.13 3.48 4.11
CA GLU A 26 13.53 3.43 3.68
C GLU A 26 13.63 3.26 2.16
N LYS A 27 14.83 3.42 1.60
CA LYS A 27 15.07 3.13 0.18
C LYS A 27 14.99 1.63 -0.04
N GLY A 28 14.31 1.20 -1.10
CA GLY A 28 14.15 -0.22 -1.36
C GLY A 28 13.00 -0.58 -2.30
N VAL A 29 12.81 -1.89 -2.47
CA VAL A 29 11.74 -2.49 -3.27
C VAL A 29 10.58 -2.87 -2.35
N TYR A 30 9.39 -2.39 -2.69
CA TYR A 30 8.17 -2.61 -1.92
C TYR A 30 7.11 -3.31 -2.76
N GLN A 31 6.30 -4.11 -2.09
CA GLN A 31 5.09 -4.70 -2.65
C GLN A 31 3.87 -3.98 -2.08
N LEU A 32 3.10 -3.33 -2.94
CA LEU A 32 1.83 -2.68 -2.59
C LEU A 32 0.68 -3.59 -2.98
N LYS A 33 -0.18 -3.90 -2.01
CA LYS A 33 -1.42 -4.66 -2.21
C LYS A 33 -2.61 -3.76 -1.87
N ILE A 34 -3.54 -3.62 -2.81
CA ILE A 34 -4.84 -3.00 -2.58
C ILE A 34 -5.80 -4.14 -2.27
N VAL A 35 -6.48 -4.04 -1.14
CA VAL A 35 -7.43 -5.03 -0.64
C VAL A 35 -8.81 -4.42 -0.52
N ASP A 36 -9.81 -5.19 -0.91
CA ASP A 36 -11.22 -4.93 -0.67
C ASP A 36 -11.77 -6.07 0.17
N GLU A 37 -12.25 -5.74 1.37
CA GLU A 37 -12.55 -6.69 2.44
C GLU A 37 -11.36 -7.64 2.71
N ASN A 38 -11.48 -8.92 2.31
CA ASN A 38 -10.45 -9.95 2.45
C ASN A 38 -9.78 -10.33 1.12
N ASN A 39 -10.12 -9.65 0.02
CA ASN A 39 -9.66 -9.96 -1.32
C ASN A 39 -8.61 -8.95 -1.80
N ILE A 40 -7.54 -9.45 -2.42
CA ILE A 40 -6.54 -8.58 -3.06
C ILE A 40 -7.06 -8.21 -4.45
N VAL A 41 -7.45 -6.95 -4.65
CA VAL A 41 -7.93 -6.43 -5.94
C VAL A 41 -6.80 -5.93 -6.84
N LYS A 42 -5.67 -5.54 -6.25
CA LYS A 42 -4.46 -5.17 -7.00
C LYS A 42 -3.19 -5.51 -6.24
N ASN A 43 -2.17 -5.95 -6.98
CA ASN A 43 -0.84 -6.19 -6.46
C ASN A 43 0.18 -5.55 -7.42
N THR A 44 1.09 -4.74 -6.91
CA THR A 44 2.14 -4.10 -7.70
C THR A 44 3.43 -3.96 -6.89
N HIS A 45 4.54 -3.75 -7.58
CA HIS A 45 5.83 -3.46 -6.97
C HIS A 45 6.26 -2.04 -7.34
N PHE A 46 6.88 -1.34 -6.39
CA PHE A 46 7.49 -0.05 -6.63
C PHE A 46 8.84 0.06 -5.92
N ILE A 47 9.69 0.95 -6.42
CA ILE A 47 11.03 1.21 -5.88
C ILE A 47 11.04 2.62 -5.31
N LYS A 48 11.38 2.75 -4.03
CA LYS A 48 11.70 4.05 -3.42
C LYS A 48 13.21 4.28 -3.54
N LYS A 49 13.58 5.31 -4.31
CA LYS A 49 14.97 5.73 -4.55
C LYS A 49 15.51 6.67 -3.48
#